data_AF-A0A537TA65-F1
#
_entry.id   AF-A0A537TA65-F1
#
_cell.length_a   1.000
_cell.length_b   1.000
_cell.length_c   1.000
_cell.angle_alpha   90.00
_cell.angle_beta   90.00
_cell.angle_gamma   90.00
#
_symmetry.space_group_name_H-M   'P 1'
#
loop_
_entity.id
_entity.type
_entity.pdbx_description
1 polymer ?
#
loop_
_entity_poly.entity_id
_entity_poly.type
_entity_poly.pdbx_seq_one_letter_code
_entity_poly.pdbx_strand_id
1 'polypeptide(L)'
;MMETKRRREQRSMLPVHPDAAAIDIGATVHVAAVGPARDPQPVRSFGFEVRVVNARDAKHVPGRKTDVSDAAWLQRLHEFGLLRGSFRPQGAIAALRAYLRQRERLLDYAAAHIQHMQKALTQMNLQIHHVISDITGATGMRIIRAIVAGERDPDTLASYRDIRCHSSAETVRQALIGNYREEHLFAL
;
A
#
# COMPACT_ATOMS: atom_id res chain seq x y z
N MET A 1 -14.41 19.61 -37.58
CA MET A 1 -13.04 20.12 -37.79
C MET A 1 -12.22 19.67 -36.59
N MET A 2 -11.38 18.64 -36.76
CA MET A 2 -10.66 17.97 -35.69
C MET A 2 -9.23 18.54 -35.65
N GLU A 3 -8.87 19.27 -34.60
CA GLU A 3 -7.53 19.84 -34.43
C GLU A 3 -6.55 18.76 -33.97
N THR A 4 -5.57 18.46 -34.81
CA THR A 4 -4.51 17.49 -34.55
C THR A 4 -3.48 18.08 -33.60
N LYS A 5 -3.32 17.46 -32.42
CA LYS A 5 -2.36 17.85 -31.37
C LYS A 5 -0.92 17.79 -31.90
N ARG A 6 -0.22 18.95 -31.96
CA ARG A 6 1.20 19.04 -32.38
C ARG A 6 2.09 18.15 -31.50
N ARG A 7 2.79 17.21 -32.13
CA ARG A 7 3.77 16.31 -31.50
C ARG A 7 5.02 17.11 -31.12
N ARG A 8 5.38 17.11 -29.84
CA ARG A 8 6.56 17.81 -29.29
C ARG A 8 7.82 17.22 -29.95
N GLU A 9 8.60 18.03 -30.65
CA GLU A 9 9.88 17.60 -31.25
C GLU A 9 10.79 17.04 -30.14
N GLN A 10 11.24 15.80 -30.32
CA GLN A 10 12.26 15.19 -29.48
C GLN A 10 13.58 15.94 -29.71
N ARG A 11 13.98 16.76 -28.73
CA ARG A 11 15.36 17.29 -28.67
C ARG A 11 16.33 16.10 -28.74
N SER A 12 17.27 16.12 -29.68
CA SER A 12 18.38 15.15 -29.70
C SER A 12 19.20 15.33 -28.43
N MET A 13 19.11 14.37 -27.51
CA MET A 13 19.97 14.34 -26.33
C MET A 13 21.35 13.84 -26.78
N LEU A 14 22.32 14.73 -26.87
CA LEU A 14 23.72 14.33 -27.05
C LEU A 14 24.19 13.60 -25.79
N PRO A 15 24.88 12.44 -25.91
CA PRO A 15 25.43 11.74 -24.75
C PRO A 15 26.43 12.64 -24.02
N VAL A 16 26.20 12.91 -22.73
CA VAL A 16 27.10 13.74 -21.91
C VAL A 16 28.34 12.95 -21.49
N HIS A 17 28.19 11.63 -21.29
CA HIS A 17 29.25 10.69 -20.95
C HIS A 17 29.12 9.44 -21.83
N PRO A 18 29.69 9.43 -23.05
CA PRO A 18 29.48 8.36 -24.02
C PRO A 18 30.09 7.01 -23.60
N ASP A 19 31.04 7.04 -22.65
CA ASP A 19 31.90 5.90 -22.34
C ASP A 19 31.69 5.29 -20.95
N ALA A 20 30.74 5.81 -20.16
CA ALA A 20 30.50 5.34 -18.81
C ALA A 20 29.04 5.48 -18.40
N ALA A 21 28.54 4.48 -17.68
CA ALA A 21 27.25 4.52 -17.01
C ALA A 21 27.41 4.09 -15.55
N ALA A 22 26.65 4.70 -14.64
CA ALA A 22 26.61 4.30 -13.25
C ALA A 22 25.17 4.16 -12.76
N ILE A 23 24.91 3.16 -11.93
CA ILE A 23 23.64 2.96 -11.24
C ILE A 23 23.87 2.89 -9.73
N ASP A 24 22.96 3.49 -8.96
CA ASP A 24 22.89 3.27 -7.51
C ASP A 24 22.13 1.98 -7.23
N ILE A 25 22.71 1.11 -6.41
CA ILE A 25 22.12 -0.15 -5.96
C ILE A 25 21.80 -0.02 -4.48
N GLY A 26 20.51 0.06 -4.18
CA GLY A 26 19.99 -0.03 -2.81
C GLY A 26 20.39 1.13 -1.90
N ALA A 27 20.91 2.24 -2.45
CA ALA A 27 21.51 3.34 -1.71
C ALA A 27 22.67 2.86 -0.80
N THR A 28 23.50 1.94 -1.29
CA THR A 28 24.69 1.46 -0.57
C THR A 28 25.91 1.27 -1.48
N VAL A 29 25.70 1.09 -2.78
CA VAL A 29 26.75 0.81 -3.75
C VAL A 29 26.45 1.54 -5.04
N HIS A 30 27.42 2.28 -5.59
CA HIS A 30 27.37 2.63 -7.01
C HIS A 30 28.09 1.56 -7.81
N VAL A 31 27.48 1.11 -8.90
CA VAL A 31 28.15 0.26 -9.89
C VAL A 31 28.38 1.10 -11.14
N ALA A 32 29.64 1.25 -11.52
CA ALA A 32 30.03 1.90 -12.76
C ALA A 32 30.47 0.86 -13.78
N ALA A 33 30.08 1.06 -15.03
CA ALA A 33 30.43 0.21 -16.15
C ALA A 33 31.05 1.03 -17.30
N VAL A 34 32.07 0.46 -17.93
CA VAL A 34 32.71 0.95 -19.15
C VAL A 34 32.70 -0.14 -20.23
N GLY A 35 33.05 0.22 -21.47
CA GLY A 35 33.16 -0.75 -22.55
C GLY A 35 34.16 -1.88 -22.25
N PRO A 36 33.87 -3.16 -22.56
CA PRO A 36 34.76 -4.30 -22.29
C PRO A 36 36.16 -4.21 -22.90
N ALA A 37 36.29 -3.43 -23.98
CA ALA A 37 37.58 -3.17 -24.62
C ALA A 37 38.45 -2.13 -23.88
N ARG A 38 37.88 -1.43 -22.88
CA ARG A 38 38.54 -0.31 -22.20
C ARG A 38 39.14 -0.69 -20.86
N ASP A 39 38.59 -1.69 -20.17
CA ASP A 39 39.09 -2.15 -18.87
C ASP A 39 38.90 -3.68 -18.75
N PRO A 40 39.91 -4.44 -18.27
CA PRO A 40 39.79 -5.87 -18.03
C PRO A 40 38.75 -6.23 -16.94
N GLN A 41 38.40 -5.28 -16.07
CA GLN A 41 37.29 -5.35 -15.13
C GLN A 41 36.26 -4.25 -15.46
N PRO A 42 35.44 -4.46 -16.51
CA PRO A 42 34.59 -3.41 -17.08
C PRO A 42 33.42 -2.98 -16.19
N VAL A 43 33.12 -3.72 -15.12
CA VAL A 43 32.09 -3.39 -14.13
C VAL A 43 32.73 -3.40 -12.74
N ARG A 44 32.60 -2.28 -12.02
CA ARG A 44 33.20 -2.11 -10.69
C ARG A 44 32.19 -1.53 -9.71
N SER A 45 32.20 -2.05 -8.49
CA SER A 45 31.39 -1.57 -7.38
C SER A 45 32.20 -0.62 -6.50
N PHE A 46 31.59 0.49 -6.12
CA PHE A 46 32.14 1.46 -5.18
C PHE A 46 31.18 1.53 -3.99
N GLY A 47 31.65 1.07 -2.83
CA GLY A 47 30.89 1.15 -1.58
C GLY A 47 30.97 2.56 -1.01
N PHE A 48 29.89 3.01 -0.38
CA PHE A 48 29.84 4.29 0.33
C PHE A 48 29.18 4.10 1.70
N GLU A 49 29.61 4.90 2.68
CA GLU A 49 28.80 5.06 3.89
C GLU A 49 27.58 5.92 3.53
N VAL A 50 26.40 5.31 3.53
CA VAL A 50 25.15 6.03 3.23
C VAL A 50 24.43 6.42 4.51
N ARG A 51 24.28 7.73 4.68
CA ARG A 51 23.48 8.32 5.77
C ARG A 51 22.17 8.84 5.21
N VAL A 52 21.06 8.25 5.66
CA VAL A 52 19.73 8.84 5.46
C VAL A 52 19.61 10.01 6.43
N VAL A 53 19.29 11.20 5.95
CA VAL A 53 19.12 12.41 6.78
C VAL A 53 17.68 12.90 6.72
N ASN A 54 17.19 13.49 7.79
CA ASN A 54 15.83 14.03 7.78
C ASN A 54 15.79 15.25 6.86
N ALA A 55 14.83 15.30 5.94
CA ALA A 55 14.66 16.43 5.02
C ALA A 55 14.42 17.78 5.75
N ARG A 56 13.93 17.74 7.01
CA ARG A 56 13.79 18.94 7.85
C ARG A 56 15.14 19.51 8.27
N ASP A 57 16.13 18.67 8.51
CA ASP A 57 17.46 19.08 8.98
C ASP A 57 18.33 19.62 7.81
N ALA A 58 18.02 19.22 6.58
CA ALA A 58 18.68 19.67 5.36
C ALA A 58 17.99 20.86 4.67
N LYS A 59 16.79 21.25 5.13
CA LYS A 59 16.06 22.39 4.55
C LYS A 59 16.77 23.68 4.96
N HIS A 60 17.16 24.51 3.99
CA HIS A 60 17.17 25.98 3.96
C HIS A 60 18.12 26.50 2.83
N VAL A 61 17.69 26.41 1.57
CA VAL A 61 18.26 27.24 0.49
C VAL A 61 17.12 28.07 -0.11
N PRO A 62 16.97 29.35 0.26
CA PRO A 62 15.99 30.24 -0.35
C PRO A 62 16.31 30.44 -1.85
N GLY A 63 15.33 30.24 -2.74
CA GLY A 63 15.48 30.46 -4.19
C GLY A 63 15.43 29.18 -5.04
N ARG A 64 16.01 29.25 -6.26
CA ARG A 64 15.97 28.19 -7.29
C ARG A 64 16.80 26.97 -6.88
N LYS A 65 16.23 26.11 -6.04
CA LYS A 65 16.79 24.78 -5.73
C LYS A 65 16.86 23.95 -7.02
N THR A 66 18.08 23.63 -7.44
CA THR A 66 18.41 22.64 -8.48
C THR A 66 19.10 21.45 -7.83
N ASP A 67 19.05 20.27 -8.45
CA ASP A 67 19.71 19.06 -7.92
C ASP A 67 21.21 19.29 -7.69
N VAL A 68 21.86 20.07 -8.56
CA VAL A 68 23.27 20.45 -8.44
C VAL A 68 23.52 21.33 -7.21
N SER A 69 22.72 22.38 -7.03
CA SER A 69 22.85 23.27 -5.86
C SER A 69 22.52 22.58 -4.54
N ASP A 70 21.59 21.61 -4.56
CA ASP A 70 21.22 20.85 -3.37
C ASP A 70 22.32 19.86 -2.97
N ALA A 71 22.94 19.18 -3.94
CA ALA A 71 24.09 18.31 -3.68
C ALA A 71 25.27 19.07 -3.07
N ALA A 72 25.59 20.26 -3.61
CA ALA A 72 26.64 21.11 -3.06
C ALA A 72 26.32 21.58 -1.63
N TRP A 73 25.05 21.91 -1.36
CA TRP A 73 24.61 22.30 -0.03
C TRP A 73 24.68 21.14 0.99
N LEU A 74 24.20 19.95 0.60
CA LEU A 74 24.27 18.74 1.42
C LEU A 74 25.71 18.33 1.73
N GLN A 75 26.62 18.43 0.75
CA GLN A 75 28.05 18.17 0.96
C GLN A 75 28.61 19.12 2.02
N ARG A 76 28.32 20.41 1.93
CA ARG A 76 28.80 21.42 2.89
C ARG A 76 28.25 21.16 4.30
N LEU A 77 26.96 20.84 4.43
CA LEU A 77 26.37 20.48 5.71
C LEU A 77 27.00 19.21 6.30
N HIS A 78 27.33 18.23 5.46
CA HIS A 78 27.99 17.00 5.90
C HIS A 78 29.41 17.25 6.38
N GLU A 79 30.19 18.07 5.66
CA GLU A 79 31.57 18.45 5.99
C GLU A 79 31.66 19.10 7.38
N PHE A 80 30.70 19.97 7.71
CA PHE A 80 30.62 20.61 9.03
C PHE A 80 29.91 19.78 10.10
N GLY A 81 29.54 18.52 9.80
CA GLY A 81 28.87 17.63 10.76
C GLY A 81 27.45 18.06 11.16
N LEU A 82 26.83 18.95 10.39
CA LEU A 82 25.50 19.51 10.67
C LEU A 82 24.35 18.56 10.28
N LEU A 83 24.66 17.47 9.58
CA LEU A 83 23.69 16.43 9.23
C LEU A 83 23.74 15.27 10.24
N ARG A 84 22.64 15.08 10.97
CA ARG A 84 22.45 13.88 11.80
C ARG A 84 21.85 12.74 10.97
N GLY A 85 22.53 11.60 10.98
CA GLY A 85 22.01 10.37 10.38
C GLY A 85 20.74 9.92 11.09
N SER A 86 19.69 9.66 10.32
CA SER A 86 18.47 9.01 10.78
C SER A 86 18.76 7.55 11.10
N PHE A 87 18.16 7.04 12.17
CA PHE A 87 18.28 5.64 12.54
C PHE A 87 17.67 4.75 11.44
N ARG A 88 18.51 3.94 10.80
CA ARG A 88 18.10 2.90 9.87
C ARG A 88 18.38 1.54 10.51
N PRO A 89 17.34 0.77 10.87
CA PRO A 89 17.55 -0.57 11.40
C PRO A 89 18.22 -1.44 10.33
N GLN A 90 19.21 -2.24 10.72
CA GLN A 90 19.91 -3.15 9.82
C GLN A 90 19.28 -4.54 9.83
N GLY A 91 19.41 -5.26 8.70
CA GLY A 91 19.10 -6.68 8.56
C GLY A 91 17.74 -7.10 9.11
N ALA A 92 17.75 -8.01 10.09
CA ALA A 92 16.55 -8.64 10.65
C ALA A 92 15.54 -7.64 11.23
N ILE A 93 15.97 -6.52 11.82
CA ILE A 93 15.06 -5.53 12.41
C ILE A 93 14.28 -4.78 11.32
N ALA A 94 14.91 -4.50 10.18
CA ALA A 94 14.22 -3.88 9.05
C ALA A 94 13.15 -4.81 8.47
N ALA A 95 13.48 -6.09 8.32
CA ALA A 95 12.54 -7.13 7.88
C ALA A 95 11.37 -7.29 8.87
N LEU A 96 11.66 -7.38 10.18
CA LEU A 96 10.63 -7.45 11.22
C LEU A 96 9.69 -6.24 11.16
N ARG A 97 10.23 -5.02 11.04
CA ARG A 97 9.40 -3.81 10.90
C ARG A 97 8.57 -3.78 9.62
N ALA A 98 9.01 -4.43 8.54
CA ALA A 98 8.20 -4.59 7.34
C ALA A 98 7.01 -5.53 7.61
N TYR A 99 7.25 -6.67 8.26
CA TYR A 99 6.20 -7.61 8.64
C TYR A 99 5.18 -7.01 9.61
N LEU A 100 5.63 -6.30 10.65
CA LEU A 100 4.74 -5.65 11.60
C LEU A 100 3.85 -4.60 10.93
N ARG A 101 4.41 -3.77 10.03
CA ARG A 101 3.64 -2.79 9.25
C ARG A 101 2.68 -3.47 8.26
N GLN A 102 3.04 -4.62 7.70
CA GLN A 102 2.13 -5.38 6.87
C GLN A 102 0.96 -5.94 7.69
N ARG A 103 1.24 -6.50 8.88
CA ARG A 103 0.21 -6.99 9.80
C ARG A 103 -0.75 -5.87 10.21
N GLU A 104 -0.23 -4.70 10.58
CA GLU A 104 -1.04 -3.53 10.93
C GLU A 104 -1.99 -3.15 9.79
N ARG A 105 -1.47 -3.04 8.55
CA ARG A 105 -2.30 -2.77 7.37
C ARG A 105 -3.37 -3.84 7.12
N LEU A 106 -3.05 -5.12 7.33
CA LEU A 106 -4.04 -6.19 7.17
C LEU A 106 -5.17 -6.08 8.20
N LEU A 107 -4.88 -5.63 9.42
CA LEU A 107 -5.91 -5.36 10.43
C LEU A 107 -6.78 -4.17 10.03
N ASP A 108 -6.18 -3.08 9.56
CA ASP A 108 -6.93 -1.91 9.08
C ASP A 108 -7.84 -2.28 7.90
N TYR A 109 -7.32 -3.06 6.95
CA TYR A 109 -8.10 -3.55 5.81
C TYR A 109 -9.23 -4.48 6.24
N ALA A 110 -8.98 -5.40 7.18
CA ALA A 110 -10.03 -6.26 7.70
C ALA A 110 -11.17 -5.45 8.32
N ALA A 111 -10.86 -4.44 9.15
CA ALA A 111 -11.86 -3.55 9.74
C ALA A 111 -12.66 -2.79 8.67
N ALA A 112 -11.98 -2.24 7.65
CA ALA A 112 -12.65 -1.56 6.54
C ALA A 112 -13.58 -2.51 5.74
N HIS A 113 -13.15 -3.74 5.49
CA HIS A 113 -13.97 -4.74 4.80
C HIS A 113 -15.21 -5.14 5.61
N ILE A 114 -15.10 -5.25 6.94
CA ILE A 114 -16.26 -5.48 7.81
C ILE A 114 -17.29 -4.35 7.68
N GLN A 115 -16.84 -3.09 7.68
CA GLN A 115 -17.71 -1.94 7.48
C GLN A 115 -18.37 -1.93 6.09
N HIS A 116 -17.63 -2.33 5.05
CA HIS A 116 -18.18 -2.46 3.71
C HIS A 116 -19.26 -3.55 3.62
N MET A 117 -19.04 -4.71 4.24
CA MET A 117 -20.07 -5.76 4.31
C MET A 117 -21.32 -5.26 5.04
N GLN A 118 -21.16 -4.62 6.21
CA GLN A 118 -22.28 -4.04 6.96
C GLN A 118 -23.05 -3.02 6.12
N LYS A 119 -22.34 -2.13 5.41
CA LYS A 119 -22.95 -1.16 4.50
C LYS A 119 -23.76 -1.85 3.39
N ALA A 120 -23.20 -2.88 2.75
CA ALA A 120 -23.89 -3.64 1.70
C ALA A 120 -25.17 -4.31 2.23
N LEU A 121 -25.10 -4.91 3.43
CA LEU A 121 -26.26 -5.48 4.12
C LEU A 121 -27.34 -4.41 4.36
N THR A 122 -26.97 -3.25 4.91
CA THR A 122 -27.91 -2.13 5.14
C THR A 122 -28.56 -1.66 3.83
N GLN A 123 -27.79 -1.53 2.75
CA GLN A 123 -28.32 -1.11 1.44
C GLN A 123 -29.28 -2.13 0.82
N MET A 124 -29.18 -3.40 1.20
CA MET A 124 -30.13 -4.46 0.83
C MET A 124 -31.31 -4.60 1.81
N ASN A 125 -31.39 -3.73 2.82
CA ASN A 125 -32.34 -3.82 3.94
C ASN A 125 -32.15 -5.08 4.82
N LEU A 126 -30.94 -5.63 4.89
CA LEU A 126 -30.58 -6.75 5.75
C LEU A 126 -29.96 -6.21 7.06
N GLN A 127 -30.71 -6.26 8.15
CA GLN A 127 -30.33 -5.70 9.45
C GLN A 127 -29.61 -6.71 10.36
N ILE A 128 -29.16 -7.84 9.80
CA ILE A 128 -28.58 -8.96 10.57
C ILE A 128 -27.40 -8.52 11.46
N HIS A 129 -26.58 -7.60 10.97
CA HIS A 129 -25.42 -7.06 11.70
C HIS A 129 -25.76 -6.17 12.91
N HIS A 130 -27.03 -5.79 13.08
CA HIS A 130 -27.54 -5.18 14.32
C HIS A 130 -28.11 -6.21 15.31
N VAL A 131 -28.45 -7.41 14.83
CA VAL A 131 -29.07 -8.47 15.63
C VAL A 131 -28.04 -9.45 16.19
N ILE A 132 -26.92 -9.68 15.50
CA ILE A 132 -25.83 -10.52 16.00
C ILE A 132 -24.66 -9.66 16.50
N SER A 133 -23.95 -10.16 17.51
CA SER A 133 -22.83 -9.46 18.14
C SER A 133 -21.61 -9.30 17.25
N ASP A 134 -21.39 -10.24 16.33
CA ASP A 134 -20.25 -10.25 15.42
C ASP A 134 -20.66 -10.82 14.06
N ILE A 135 -20.58 -9.96 13.03
CA ILE A 135 -20.89 -10.32 11.64
C ILE A 135 -19.85 -11.25 11.02
N THR A 136 -18.61 -11.22 11.53
CA THR A 136 -17.52 -12.12 11.13
C THR A 136 -17.45 -13.40 11.97
N GLY A 137 -18.31 -13.52 12.98
CA GLY A 137 -18.43 -14.72 13.80
C GLY A 137 -19.07 -15.89 13.05
N ALA A 138 -19.10 -17.06 13.70
CA ALA A 138 -19.60 -18.31 13.09
C ALA A 138 -21.01 -18.18 12.49
N THR A 139 -21.97 -17.60 13.22
CA THR A 139 -23.33 -17.38 12.72
C THR A 139 -23.35 -16.41 11.54
N GLY A 140 -22.71 -15.24 11.68
CA GLY A 140 -22.70 -14.20 10.64
C GLY A 140 -22.08 -14.68 9.34
N MET A 141 -20.90 -15.32 9.41
CA MET A 141 -20.21 -15.84 8.22
C MET A 141 -20.95 -17.02 7.57
N ARG A 142 -21.64 -17.88 8.33
CA ARG A 142 -22.47 -18.95 7.74
C ARG A 142 -23.62 -18.36 6.94
N ILE A 143 -24.32 -17.37 7.50
CA ILE A 143 -25.44 -16.69 6.84
C ILE A 143 -24.94 -15.92 5.61
N ILE A 144 -23.88 -15.12 5.73
CA ILE A 144 -23.32 -14.36 4.60
C ILE A 144 -22.89 -15.29 3.47
N ARG A 145 -22.18 -16.39 3.79
CA ARG A 145 -21.77 -17.35 2.76
C ARG A 145 -22.96 -18.00 2.05
N ALA A 146 -24.04 -18.31 2.78
CA ALA A 146 -25.26 -18.84 2.17
C ALA A 146 -25.94 -17.80 1.26
N ILE A 147 -25.97 -16.53 1.68
CA ILE A 147 -26.44 -15.41 0.86
C ILE A 147 -25.59 -15.31 -0.43
N VAL A 148 -24.27 -15.36 -0.32
CA VAL A 148 -23.40 -15.33 -1.51
C VAL A 148 -23.61 -16.56 -2.40
N ALA A 149 -23.90 -17.73 -1.82
CA ALA A 149 -24.22 -18.95 -2.55
C ALA A 149 -25.62 -18.95 -3.21
N GLY A 150 -26.43 -17.92 -2.99
CA GLY A 150 -27.74 -17.74 -3.63
C GLY A 150 -28.95 -18.00 -2.74
N GLU A 151 -28.77 -18.33 -1.46
CA GLU A 151 -29.90 -18.55 -0.54
C GLU A 151 -30.57 -17.22 -0.15
N ARG A 152 -31.90 -17.17 -0.27
CA ARG A 152 -32.72 -15.97 -0.05
C ARG A 152 -33.88 -16.20 0.91
N ASP A 153 -34.19 -17.45 1.24
CA ASP A 153 -35.25 -17.79 2.17
C ASP A 153 -34.85 -17.40 3.61
N PRO A 154 -35.56 -16.44 4.25
CA PRO A 154 -35.23 -16.00 5.60
C PRO A 154 -35.32 -17.10 6.64
N ASP A 155 -36.22 -18.07 6.47
CA ASP A 155 -36.41 -19.18 7.38
C ASP A 155 -35.21 -20.13 7.34
N THR A 156 -34.76 -20.50 6.14
CA THR A 156 -33.52 -21.28 5.94
C THR A 156 -32.31 -20.54 6.49
N LEU A 157 -32.15 -19.25 6.22
CA LEU A 157 -31.00 -18.47 6.72
C LEU A 157 -31.01 -18.35 8.25
N ALA A 158 -32.18 -18.14 8.87
CA ALA A 158 -32.30 -18.07 10.33
C ALA A 158 -31.97 -19.41 11.00
N SER A 159 -32.17 -20.54 10.32
CA SER A 159 -31.78 -21.87 10.82
C SER A 159 -30.27 -22.04 11.00
N TYR A 160 -29.45 -21.23 10.31
CA TYR A 160 -27.98 -21.29 10.44
C TYR A 160 -27.43 -20.65 11.72
N ARG A 161 -28.30 -20.02 12.51
CA ARG A 161 -27.97 -19.46 13.81
C ARG A 161 -27.42 -20.53 14.77
N ASP A 162 -26.24 -20.30 15.33
CA ASP A 162 -25.71 -21.13 16.44
C ASP A 162 -26.60 -21.02 17.69
N ILE A 163 -26.70 -22.11 18.45
CA ILE A 163 -27.50 -22.17 19.68
C ILE A 163 -27.07 -21.14 20.74
N ARG A 164 -25.81 -20.69 20.71
CA ARG A 164 -25.26 -19.66 21.61
C ARG A 164 -25.59 -18.23 21.19
N CYS A 165 -26.23 -18.04 20.04
CA CYS A 165 -26.70 -16.71 19.64
C CYS A 165 -27.85 -16.26 20.55
N HIS A 166 -27.65 -15.16 21.27
CA HIS A 166 -28.66 -14.62 22.17
C HIS A 166 -29.95 -14.20 21.46
N SER A 167 -29.84 -13.69 20.24
CA SER A 167 -31.00 -13.26 19.46
C SER A 167 -31.84 -14.46 19.01
N SER A 168 -33.16 -14.36 19.17
CA SER A 168 -34.09 -15.41 18.80
C SER A 168 -34.04 -15.71 17.30
N ALA A 169 -34.42 -16.92 16.89
CA ALA A 169 -34.48 -17.29 15.47
C ALA A 169 -35.45 -16.38 14.70
N GLU A 170 -36.58 -16.00 15.32
CA GLU A 170 -37.52 -15.05 14.72
C GLU A 170 -36.91 -13.66 14.54
N THR A 171 -36.16 -13.14 15.52
CA THR A 171 -35.46 -11.85 15.38
C THR A 171 -34.44 -11.88 14.24
N VAL A 172 -33.69 -12.97 14.13
CA VAL A 172 -32.73 -13.19 13.04
C VAL A 172 -33.45 -13.24 11.69
N ARG A 173 -34.56 -13.98 11.61
CA ARG A 173 -35.39 -14.08 10.41
C ARG A 173 -35.89 -12.72 9.94
N GLN A 174 -36.47 -11.92 10.82
CA GLN A 174 -36.95 -10.57 10.50
C GLN A 174 -35.83 -9.66 9.96
N ALA A 175 -34.62 -9.78 10.52
CA ALA A 175 -33.46 -9.00 10.08
C ALA A 175 -32.90 -9.43 8.71
N LEU A 176 -33.37 -10.56 8.16
CA LEU A 176 -32.96 -11.09 6.86
C LEU A 176 -34.01 -10.84 5.76
N ILE A 177 -35.08 -10.10 6.06
CA ILE A 177 -36.07 -9.67 5.07
C ILE A 177 -35.54 -8.43 4.34
N GLY A 178 -35.14 -8.62 3.08
CA GLY A 178 -34.53 -7.56 2.27
C GLY A 178 -34.69 -7.81 0.77
N ASN A 179 -34.03 -6.96 -0.03
CA ASN A 179 -34.18 -6.94 -1.49
C ASN A 179 -33.04 -7.63 -2.26
N TYR A 180 -31.94 -8.01 -1.60
CA TYR A 180 -30.86 -8.83 -2.15
C TYR A 180 -30.30 -8.37 -3.52
N ARG A 181 -30.13 -7.06 -3.70
CA ARG A 181 -29.60 -6.44 -4.91
C ARG A 181 -28.18 -6.94 -5.27
N GLU A 182 -27.98 -7.36 -6.52
CA GLU A 182 -26.75 -8.00 -7.02
C GLU A 182 -25.50 -7.14 -6.85
N GLU A 183 -25.61 -5.82 -7.06
CA GLU A 183 -24.50 -4.88 -6.91
C GLU A 183 -23.98 -4.78 -5.47
N HIS A 184 -24.82 -5.09 -4.48
CA HIS A 184 -24.45 -5.10 -3.07
C HIS A 184 -24.00 -6.49 -2.62
N LEU A 185 -24.54 -7.55 -3.23
CA LEU A 185 -24.06 -8.92 -3.00
C LEU A 185 -22.60 -9.10 -3.41
N PHE A 186 -22.15 -8.43 -4.48
CA PHE A 186 -20.75 -8.46 -4.91
C PHE A 186 -19.77 -7.90 -3.86
N ALA A 187 -20.26 -7.08 -2.92
CA ALA A 187 -19.44 -6.48 -1.88
C ALA A 187 -19.33 -7.34 -0.60
N LEU A 188 -20.00 -8.51 -0.55
CA LEU A 188 -19.96 -9.48 0.54
C LEU A 188 -18.92 -10.59 0.27
#